data_AF-A0A8J6KAQ6-F1
#
_entry.id   AF-A0A8J6KAQ6-F1
#
_cell.length_a   1.000
_cell.length_b   1.000
_cell.length_c   1.000
_cell.angle_alpha   90.00
_cell.angle_beta   90.00
_cell.angle_gamma   90.00
#
_symmetry.space_group_name_H-M   'P 1'
#
loop_
_entity.id
_entity.type
_entity.pdbx_description
1 polymer ?
#
loop_
_entity_poly.entity_id
_entity_poly.type
_entity_poly.pdbx_seq_one_letter_code
_entity_poly.pdbx_strand_id
1 'polypeptide(L)'
;MTTKDQVEFFEPFWDSGEPRFGEKGAKGWSSWMRQQERGGWVVINNLGNNPLHLYQEKLELLHPLCSLGLILFDDIGSSMFKISSAELKFQIMLSFLQFLGVPCDSRLPRTSLYLFLDNTSIFDHNFFHERLLTSYELPLSGISTIGHLDTMRRGREEIGQCKEGECFIQNIFQSAMSCFNLEEKMKLSVVWLQYEIAKVVRCLQGKHKKKLKSQGKRSKRLAKGLLKETMNRNSLALWKEYALLEWLLGNTEEARKVFDAAIGLTGNQGLKDRTLRSLCLLYAELEVKTGAQSEHEADSRAVHILTSLAESSPYVPFKGPLPAVSILKARKAYERMLEDSLKLSADSALVTITACFALFQYLTVGIDSAVAVFLQVSESVAPSAGECNKPQGWWSPLQAVTVMHTNLLKYHMKVSVYPRAPLREALMAALHLYPNNFTLWRAFIQFESKSHNVSKARRFIDSVRRATDALEPYLFAIQAEEERKKLVESVQSGDTGHVHAVIPETGLSNRIKALFERGLSTEQGSHCLLFWRMYLRFVVSYILLCIEWDKSTTSC
;
A
#
# COMPACT_ATOMS: atom_id res chain seq x y z
N MET A 1 29.96 -25.17 4.56
CA MET A 1 28.86 -25.47 3.62
C MET A 1 28.43 -24.18 2.95
N THR A 2 28.16 -24.23 1.65
CA THR A 2 27.48 -23.14 0.96
C THR A 2 26.01 -23.08 1.39
N THR A 3 25.32 -21.96 1.13
CA THR A 3 23.88 -21.81 1.47
C THR A 3 23.01 -22.85 0.75
N LYS A 4 23.46 -23.33 -0.42
CA LYS A 4 22.79 -24.38 -1.18
C LYS A 4 22.90 -25.73 -0.48
N ASP A 5 24.10 -26.09 -0.02
CA ASP A 5 24.31 -27.31 0.76
C ASP A 5 23.52 -27.28 2.08
N GLN A 6 23.40 -26.10 2.72
CA GLN A 6 22.59 -25.92 3.92
C GLN A 6 21.10 -26.22 3.67
N VAL A 7 20.53 -25.78 2.55
CA VAL A 7 19.13 -26.09 2.21
C VAL A 7 18.95 -27.58 1.91
N GLU A 8 19.89 -28.21 1.20
CA GLU A 8 19.85 -29.65 0.89
C GLU A 8 19.94 -30.53 2.16
N PHE A 9 20.67 -30.09 3.20
CA PHE A 9 20.73 -30.78 4.50
C PHE A 9 19.58 -30.43 5.46
N PHE A 10 18.78 -29.42 5.15
CA PHE A 10 17.62 -29.07 5.97
C PHE A 10 16.46 -30.07 5.79
N GLU A 11 16.24 -30.57 4.57
CA GLU A 11 15.21 -31.57 4.27
C GLU A 11 15.40 -32.87 5.09
N PRO A 12 16.60 -33.48 5.17
CA PRO A 12 16.87 -34.60 6.08
C PRO A 12 16.62 -34.31 7.57
N PHE A 13 16.92 -33.09 8.04
CA PHE A 13 16.61 -32.69 9.42
C PHE A 13 15.09 -32.59 9.63
N TRP A 14 14.36 -32.02 8.67
CA TRP A 14 12.91 -31.87 8.71
C TRP A 14 12.18 -33.23 8.75
N ASP A 15 12.75 -34.23 8.08
CA ASP A 15 12.22 -35.59 8.01
C ASP A 15 12.72 -36.51 9.14
N SER A 16 13.74 -36.10 9.90
CA SER A 16 14.36 -36.91 10.97
C SER A 16 13.45 -37.18 12.18
N GLY A 17 12.36 -36.43 12.33
CA GLY A 17 11.46 -36.54 13.49
C GLY A 17 12.04 -36.03 14.81
N GLU A 18 13.26 -35.46 14.79
CA GLU A 18 13.84 -34.77 15.94
C GLU A 18 12.95 -33.60 16.36
N PRO A 19 12.83 -33.33 17.69
CA PRO A 19 11.99 -32.26 18.18
C PRO A 19 12.36 -30.95 17.50
N ARG A 20 11.41 -30.46 16.71
CA ARG A 20 11.62 -29.32 15.83
C ARG A 20 11.63 -28.06 16.66
N PHE A 21 12.01 -27.00 15.99
CA PHE A 21 11.94 -25.70 16.58
C PHE A 21 10.57 -25.46 17.28
N GLY A 22 10.60 -25.12 18.58
CA GLY A 22 9.41 -24.78 19.37
C GLY A 22 8.78 -25.96 20.10
N GLU A 23 9.22 -27.18 19.78
CA GLU A 23 8.75 -28.41 20.40
C GLU A 23 9.54 -28.72 21.68
N LYS A 24 8.90 -29.46 22.59
CA LYS A 24 9.50 -29.83 23.87
C LYS A 24 10.70 -30.75 23.64
N GLY A 25 11.89 -30.30 24.03
CA GLY A 25 13.14 -31.04 23.87
C GLY A 25 13.97 -30.67 22.64
N ALA A 26 13.57 -29.65 21.88
CA ALA A 26 14.30 -29.17 20.71
C ALA A 26 15.71 -28.69 21.05
N LYS A 27 16.72 -29.27 20.38
CA LYS A 27 18.15 -28.90 20.54
C LYS A 27 18.68 -27.98 19.44
N GLY A 28 17.89 -27.75 18.38
CA GLY A 28 18.27 -26.93 17.23
C GLY A 28 19.00 -27.68 16.12
N TRP A 29 18.90 -27.15 14.91
CA TRP A 29 19.47 -27.77 13.69
C TRP A 29 20.99 -27.87 13.75
N SER A 30 21.69 -26.89 14.32
CA SER A 30 23.15 -26.93 14.49
C SER A 30 23.62 -28.00 15.47
N SER A 31 22.83 -28.27 16.51
CA SER A 31 23.14 -29.37 17.45
C SER A 31 22.95 -30.73 16.79
N TRP A 32 21.91 -30.86 15.96
CA TRP A 32 21.69 -32.05 15.14
C TRP A 32 22.80 -32.24 14.11
N MET A 33 23.17 -31.19 13.36
CA MET A 33 24.28 -31.20 12.40
C MET A 33 25.59 -31.64 13.06
N ARG A 34 25.94 -31.09 14.24
CA ARG A 34 27.13 -31.51 14.98
C ARG A 34 27.08 -32.96 15.47
N GLN A 35 25.89 -33.51 15.73
CA GLN A 35 25.72 -34.93 16.09
C GLN A 35 25.90 -35.83 14.85
N GLN A 36 25.37 -35.42 13.70
CA GLN A 36 25.53 -36.13 12.43
C GLN A 36 26.99 -36.10 11.94
N GLU A 37 27.67 -34.95 12.03
CA GLU A 37 29.11 -34.82 11.73
C GLU A 37 29.99 -35.69 12.63
N ARG A 38 29.52 -36.01 13.84
CA ARG A 38 30.19 -36.93 14.79
C ARG A 38 29.80 -38.41 14.60
N GLY A 39 29.00 -38.74 13.58
CA GLY A 39 28.59 -40.11 13.25
C GLY A 39 27.54 -40.71 14.19
N GLY A 40 26.84 -39.90 14.98
CA GLY A 40 25.88 -40.39 15.97
C GLY A 40 24.46 -40.48 15.43
N TRP A 41 23.96 -41.71 15.21
CA TRP A 41 22.53 -41.98 15.13
C TRP A 41 21.99 -42.20 16.54
N VAL A 42 21.07 -41.35 17.01
CA VAL A 42 20.25 -41.68 18.18
C VAL A 42 18.95 -42.30 17.67
N VAL A 43 18.82 -43.62 17.85
CA VAL A 43 17.53 -44.30 17.75
C VAL A 43 16.71 -43.84 18.96
N ILE A 44 15.59 -43.15 18.71
CA ILE A 44 14.63 -42.80 19.77
C ILE A 44 13.94 -44.10 20.22
N ASN A 45 14.52 -44.76 21.22
CA ASN A 45 13.79 -45.76 21.99
C ASN A 45 13.25 -45.10 23.26
N ASN A 46 11.93 -45.22 23.38
CA ASN A 46 11.08 -44.87 24.53
C ASN A 46 11.82 -44.77 25.86
N LEU A 47 11.82 -43.58 26.46
CA LEU A 47 12.18 -43.39 27.86
C LEU A 47 11.00 -42.81 28.62
N GLY A 48 10.33 -43.70 29.35
CA GLY A 48 9.50 -43.35 30.48
C GLY A 48 10.34 -42.90 31.69
N ASN A 49 9.65 -42.16 32.56
CA ASN A 49 9.88 -41.97 34.00
C ASN A 49 11.10 -41.14 34.48
N ASN A 50 10.81 -39.83 34.68
CA ASN A 50 11.10 -38.98 35.85
C ASN A 50 12.55 -38.55 36.19
N PRO A 51 12.79 -37.49 36.99
CA PRO A 51 11.91 -36.40 37.47
C PRO A 51 12.59 -35.00 37.38
N LEU A 52 12.00 -34.03 36.68
CA LEU A 52 12.30 -32.60 36.88
C LEU A 52 10.99 -31.81 36.90
N HIS A 53 10.20 -32.12 37.93
CA HIS A 53 8.87 -31.56 38.20
C HIS A 53 8.90 -30.18 38.87
N LEU A 54 9.97 -29.38 38.68
CA LEU A 54 10.14 -28.11 39.40
C LEU A 54 10.44 -26.88 38.52
N TYR A 55 10.28 -26.99 37.20
CA TYR A 55 10.23 -25.83 36.29
C TYR A 55 8.91 -25.75 35.51
N GLN A 56 7.86 -26.43 35.99
CA GLN A 56 6.58 -26.56 35.29
C GLN A 56 5.65 -25.35 35.45
N GLU A 57 5.79 -24.53 36.49
CA GLU A 57 4.83 -23.43 36.74
C GLU A 57 5.13 -22.10 36.01
N LYS A 58 6.25 -21.98 35.28
CA LYS A 58 6.57 -20.75 34.51
C LYS A 58 6.49 -20.86 33.00
N LEU A 59 6.37 -22.08 32.44
CA LEU A 59 6.30 -22.32 30.99
C LEU A 59 4.87 -22.53 30.47
N GLU A 60 3.90 -22.83 31.33
CA GLU A 60 2.49 -22.99 30.93
C GLU A 60 1.83 -21.68 30.46
N LEU A 61 2.40 -20.52 30.83
CA LEU A 61 1.96 -19.21 30.34
C LEU A 61 2.49 -18.86 28.93
N LEU A 62 3.39 -19.67 28.35
CA LEU A 62 3.99 -19.44 27.02
C LEU A 62 3.54 -20.48 25.98
N HIS A 63 2.66 -21.42 26.34
CA HIS A 63 2.19 -22.50 25.46
C HIS A 63 1.59 -22.06 24.10
N PRO A 64 0.98 -20.86 23.94
CA PRO A 64 0.55 -20.37 22.63
C PRO A 64 1.69 -19.77 21.78
N LEU A 65 2.85 -19.49 22.37
CA LEU A 65 4.01 -18.89 21.69
C LEU A 65 5.04 -19.93 21.24
N CYS A 66 5.06 -21.13 21.84
CA CYS A 66 5.97 -22.21 21.44
C CYS A 66 5.67 -22.81 20.06
N SER A 67 4.46 -22.64 19.52
CA SER A 67 4.11 -23.02 18.14
C SER A 67 4.55 -22.01 17.08
N LEU A 68 5.14 -20.87 17.49
CA LEU A 68 5.92 -20.00 16.62
C LEU A 68 7.39 -20.41 16.79
N GLY A 69 7.97 -21.16 15.86
CA GLY A 69 8.88 -20.57 14.87
C GLY A 69 10.02 -19.65 15.36
N LEU A 70 10.38 -19.61 16.64
CA LEU A 70 11.63 -19.02 17.16
C LEU A 70 12.82 -19.66 16.39
N ILE A 71 13.96 -19.00 16.25
CA ILE A 71 15.14 -19.58 15.56
C ILE A 71 16.28 -19.42 16.53
N LEU A 72 16.97 -20.51 16.89
CA LEU A 72 18.08 -20.41 17.82
C LEU A 72 19.25 -19.70 17.12
N PHE A 73 19.88 -18.76 17.84
CA PHE A 73 21.03 -18.05 17.32
C PHE A 73 22.14 -19.01 16.86
N ASP A 74 22.34 -20.10 17.60
CA ASP A 74 23.32 -21.13 17.27
C ASP A 74 23.06 -21.77 15.90
N ASP A 75 21.80 -21.81 15.44
CA ASP A 75 21.41 -22.39 14.15
C ASP A 75 21.73 -21.48 12.97
N ILE A 76 21.72 -20.16 13.18
CA ILE A 76 21.97 -19.16 12.14
C ILE A 76 23.30 -18.43 12.28
N GLY A 77 24.01 -18.60 13.40
CA GLY A 77 25.17 -17.81 13.77
C GLY A 77 26.30 -17.88 12.74
N SER A 78 26.50 -19.05 12.13
CA SER A 78 27.47 -19.26 11.05
C SER A 78 27.07 -18.62 9.71
N SER A 79 25.78 -18.33 9.53
CA SER A 79 25.19 -17.72 8.34
C SER A 79 24.93 -16.22 8.52
N MET A 80 25.07 -15.70 9.75
CA MET A 80 24.96 -14.28 10.00
C MET A 80 26.22 -13.54 9.53
N PHE A 81 26.03 -12.43 8.86
CA PHE A 81 27.10 -11.51 8.49
C PHE A 81 26.87 -10.15 9.12
N LYS A 82 27.96 -9.46 9.44
CA LYS A 82 27.89 -8.10 9.99
C LYS A 82 27.57 -7.13 8.86
N ILE A 83 26.49 -6.39 9.02
CA ILE A 83 26.14 -5.30 8.12
C ILE A 83 26.96 -4.08 8.54
N SER A 84 28.00 -3.79 7.77
CA SER A 84 28.93 -2.69 8.09
C SER A 84 28.43 -1.33 7.61
N SER A 85 27.68 -1.29 6.50
CA SER A 85 27.15 -0.06 5.92
C SER A 85 26.04 0.56 6.78
N ALA A 86 26.17 1.85 7.09
CA ALA A 86 25.15 2.61 7.84
C ALA A 86 23.82 2.71 7.06
N GLU A 87 23.90 2.98 5.75
CA GLU A 87 22.74 3.06 4.86
C GLU A 87 21.94 1.74 4.86
N LEU A 88 22.62 0.59 4.77
CA LEU A 88 21.94 -0.71 4.80
C LEU A 88 21.28 -0.99 6.15
N LYS A 89 21.88 -0.56 7.27
CA LYS A 89 21.25 -0.67 8.60
C LYS A 89 19.96 0.14 8.66
N PHE A 90 19.97 1.35 8.12
CA PHE A 90 18.79 2.20 8.06
C PHE A 90 17.71 1.61 7.13
N GLN A 91 18.09 1.10 5.95
CA GLN A 91 17.15 0.44 5.03
C GLN A 91 16.51 -0.82 5.63
N ILE A 92 17.26 -1.59 6.41
CA ILE A 92 16.72 -2.75 7.13
C ILE A 92 15.74 -2.32 8.21
N MET A 93 16.04 -1.25 8.96
CA MET A 93 15.10 -0.68 9.92
C MET A 93 13.80 -0.24 9.24
N LEU A 94 13.89 0.47 8.11
CA LEU A 94 12.71 0.87 7.35
C LEU A 94 11.93 -0.34 6.81
N SER A 95 12.63 -1.35 6.31
CA SER A 95 12.01 -2.60 5.83
C SER A 95 11.32 -3.36 6.97
N PHE A 96 11.89 -3.35 8.18
CA PHE A 96 11.29 -3.94 9.38
C PHE A 96 10.07 -3.15 9.86
N LEU A 97 10.13 -1.82 9.87
CA LEU A 97 8.98 -0.98 10.16
C LEU A 97 7.87 -1.22 9.12
N GLN A 98 8.23 -1.30 7.84
CA GLN A 98 7.31 -1.65 6.77
C GLN A 98 6.68 -3.02 7.02
N PHE A 99 7.47 -4.04 7.36
CA PHE A 99 6.98 -5.36 7.75
C PHE A 99 5.94 -5.28 8.88
N LEU A 100 6.18 -4.44 9.91
CA LEU A 100 5.23 -4.24 11.02
C LEU A 100 3.96 -3.46 10.63
N GLY A 101 3.83 -2.97 9.40
CA GLY A 101 2.66 -2.22 8.95
C GLY A 101 2.79 -0.70 9.04
N VAL A 102 4.00 -0.19 9.20
CA VAL A 102 4.30 1.25 9.08
C VAL A 102 4.43 1.61 7.59
N PRO A 103 3.80 2.71 7.11
CA PRO A 103 4.03 3.17 5.75
C PRO A 103 5.46 3.73 5.64
N CYS A 104 6.36 3.00 4.97
CA CYS A 104 7.73 3.43 4.69
C CYS A 104 8.00 3.38 3.18
N ASP A 105 8.65 4.40 2.62
CA ASP A 105 9.01 4.49 1.19
C ASP A 105 10.12 3.50 0.75
N SER A 106 10.33 2.41 1.50
CA SER A 106 11.33 1.39 1.18
C SER A 106 10.93 0.58 -0.06
N ARG A 107 11.91 0.42 -0.96
CA ARG A 107 11.77 -0.35 -2.19
C ARG A 107 11.94 -1.83 -1.89
N LEU A 108 10.86 -2.49 -1.49
CA LEU A 108 10.89 -3.95 -1.35
C LEU A 108 10.90 -4.62 -2.74
N PRO A 109 11.73 -5.66 -2.94
CA PRO A 109 11.64 -6.51 -4.12
C PRO A 109 10.26 -7.18 -4.26
N ARG A 110 9.88 -7.55 -5.49
CA ARG A 110 8.54 -8.10 -5.79
C ARG A 110 8.24 -9.39 -5.04
N THR A 111 9.23 -10.28 -4.96
CA THR A 111 9.13 -11.57 -4.29
C THR A 111 8.86 -11.40 -2.79
N SER A 112 9.51 -10.43 -2.16
CA SER A 112 9.26 -10.06 -0.77
C SER A 112 7.84 -9.52 -0.58
N LEU A 113 7.33 -8.74 -1.54
CA LEU A 113 5.99 -8.16 -1.41
C LEU A 113 4.89 -9.23 -1.41
N TYR A 114 4.95 -10.25 -2.26
CA TYR A 114 3.96 -11.34 -2.23
C TYR A 114 3.99 -12.15 -0.93
N LEU A 115 5.18 -12.35 -0.35
CA LEU A 115 5.32 -12.97 0.97
C LEU A 115 4.67 -12.11 2.08
N PHE A 116 4.68 -10.79 1.90
CA PHE A 116 4.15 -9.84 2.87
C PHE A 116 2.71 -9.36 2.57
N LEU A 117 2.13 -9.76 1.44
CA LEU A 117 0.73 -9.52 1.16
C LEU A 117 -0.10 -10.45 2.03
N ASP A 118 -0.80 -9.86 2.99
CA ASP A 118 -1.62 -10.60 3.96
C ASP A 118 -3.02 -10.00 4.16
N ASN A 119 -3.23 -8.76 3.71
CA ASN A 119 -4.46 -8.00 3.98
C ASN A 119 -5.30 -7.83 2.70
N THR A 120 -6.60 -8.10 2.80
CA THR A 120 -7.59 -7.82 1.75
C THR A 120 -7.83 -6.33 1.55
N SER A 121 -7.24 -5.46 2.37
CA SER A 121 -7.28 -4.01 2.20
C SER A 121 -6.77 -3.57 0.84
N ILE A 122 -5.95 -4.38 0.15
CA ILE A 122 -5.61 -4.12 -1.26
C ILE A 122 -6.83 -4.01 -2.18
N PHE A 123 -7.99 -4.54 -1.80
CA PHE A 123 -9.25 -4.41 -2.53
C PHE A 123 -10.13 -3.26 -2.00
N ASP A 124 -9.85 -2.74 -0.79
CA ASP A 124 -10.69 -1.74 -0.14
C ASP A 124 -10.72 -0.43 -0.92
N HIS A 125 -11.93 0.12 -1.06
CA HIS A 125 -12.23 1.24 -1.95
C HIS A 125 -12.04 2.63 -1.31
N ASN A 126 -11.59 2.69 -0.06
CA ASN A 126 -11.69 3.87 0.80
C ASN A 126 -10.34 4.37 1.34
N PHE A 127 -9.22 4.12 0.64
CA PHE A 127 -7.97 4.78 1.02
C PHE A 127 -8.11 6.28 0.84
N PHE A 128 -7.94 7.04 1.93
CA PHE A 128 -8.05 8.49 1.90
C PHE A 128 -7.12 9.12 0.84
N HIS A 129 -5.95 8.53 0.65
CA HIS A 129 -4.96 9.01 -0.32
C HIS A 129 -5.36 8.74 -1.78
N GLU A 130 -6.08 7.67 -2.11
CA GLU A 130 -6.66 7.49 -3.46
C GLU A 130 -7.68 8.57 -3.84
N ARG A 131 -8.13 9.35 -2.86
CA ARG A 131 -8.95 10.52 -3.15
C ARG A 131 -8.11 11.62 -3.77
N LEU A 132 -6.79 11.72 -3.51
CA LEU A 132 -5.89 12.77 -4.00
C LEU A 132 -5.61 12.58 -5.50
N LEU A 133 -5.61 13.68 -6.24
CA LEU A 133 -5.53 13.67 -7.70
C LEU A 133 -4.16 13.13 -8.18
N THR A 134 -3.15 13.27 -7.33
CA THR A 134 -1.75 12.99 -7.60
C THR A 134 -1.13 12.08 -6.55
N SER A 135 -1.93 11.28 -5.82
CA SER A 135 -1.40 10.30 -4.87
C SER A 135 -0.48 9.29 -5.57
N TYR A 136 0.81 9.57 -5.47
CA TYR A 136 1.89 8.72 -5.95
C TYR A 136 2.66 8.11 -4.79
N GLU A 137 2.73 8.81 -3.66
CA GLU A 137 3.34 8.33 -2.44
C GLU A 137 2.27 7.64 -1.61
N LEU A 138 2.13 6.31 -1.70
CA LEU A 138 2.04 5.54 -0.46
C LEU A 138 2.40 4.06 -0.65
N PRO A 139 3.26 3.53 0.24
CA PRO A 139 3.52 2.11 0.37
C PRO A 139 2.26 1.38 0.86
N LEU A 140 2.12 0.12 0.45
CA LEU A 140 1.21 -0.82 1.09
C LEU A 140 1.41 -0.72 2.62
N SER A 141 0.30 -0.66 3.36
CA SER A 141 0.34 -0.97 4.78
C SER A 141 0.92 -2.37 4.88
N GLY A 142 2.12 -2.52 5.43
CA GLY A 142 2.67 -3.86 5.59
C GLY A 142 1.86 -4.68 6.60
N ILE A 143 2.50 -5.70 7.15
CA ILE A 143 1.81 -6.85 7.69
C ILE A 143 1.25 -6.55 9.09
N SER A 144 0.04 -5.99 9.14
CA SER A 144 -0.65 -5.78 10.41
C SER A 144 -1.37 -7.04 10.94
N THR A 145 -1.38 -8.16 10.20
CA THR A 145 -2.32 -9.27 10.47
C THR A 145 -1.79 -10.71 10.29
N ILE A 146 -0.48 -10.95 10.15
CA ILE A 146 0.02 -12.34 10.02
C ILE A 146 -0.48 -13.17 11.22
N GLY A 147 -1.17 -14.27 10.92
CA GLY A 147 -1.70 -15.21 11.92
C GLY A 147 -3.15 -15.00 12.34
N HIS A 148 -3.80 -13.88 12.01
CA HIS A 148 -5.21 -13.66 12.36
C HIS A 148 -6.15 -14.15 11.24
N LEU A 149 -6.45 -15.46 11.19
CA LEU A 149 -7.46 -16.02 10.28
C LEU A 149 -8.84 -15.32 10.39
N ASP A 150 -9.19 -14.83 11.59
CA ASP A 150 -10.44 -14.11 11.87
C ASP A 150 -10.57 -12.74 11.16
N THR A 151 -9.47 -12.16 10.66
CA THR A 151 -9.50 -10.89 9.90
C THR A 151 -10.30 -10.99 8.61
N MET A 152 -10.35 -12.18 8.01
CA MET A 152 -11.14 -12.43 6.80
C MET A 152 -12.64 -12.46 7.10
N ARG A 153 -13.03 -12.89 8.31
CA ARG A 153 -14.44 -13.05 8.73
C ARG A 153 -15.06 -11.72 9.17
N ARG A 154 -14.29 -10.84 9.81
CA ARG A 154 -14.67 -9.44 10.10
C ARG A 154 -14.45 -8.60 8.84
N GLY A 155 -15.44 -8.59 7.95
CA GLY A 155 -15.38 -7.78 6.75
C GLY A 155 -15.06 -6.30 7.05
N ARG A 156 -14.28 -5.67 6.16
CA ARG A 156 -14.13 -4.21 6.03
C ARG A 156 -13.74 -3.42 7.30
N GLU A 157 -13.16 -4.08 8.31
CA GLU A 157 -12.55 -3.40 9.45
C GLU A 157 -11.04 -3.62 9.39
N GLU A 158 -10.28 -2.61 8.97
CA GLU A 158 -8.82 -2.62 9.09
C GLU A 158 -8.45 -2.85 10.56
N ILE A 159 -7.98 -4.06 10.88
CA ILE A 159 -7.51 -4.39 12.22
C ILE A 159 -6.23 -3.58 12.45
N GLY A 160 -6.37 -2.47 13.18
CA GLY A 160 -5.23 -1.78 13.77
C GLY A 160 -4.50 -2.72 14.72
N GLN A 161 -3.20 -2.48 14.92
CA GLN A 161 -2.42 -3.28 15.87
C GLN A 161 -3.07 -3.33 17.25
N CYS A 162 -2.90 -4.43 17.97
CA CYS A 162 -3.22 -4.48 19.39
C CYS A 162 -2.41 -3.42 20.16
N LYS A 163 -2.85 -3.09 21.38
CA LYS A 163 -2.20 -2.04 22.19
C LYS A 163 -0.71 -2.34 22.40
N GLU A 164 -0.40 -3.61 22.58
CA GLU A 164 0.94 -4.15 22.77
C GLU A 164 1.81 -3.93 21.52
N GLY A 165 1.27 -4.20 20.33
CA GLY A 165 1.93 -3.92 19.05
C GLY A 165 2.19 -2.43 18.84
N GLU A 166 1.20 -1.56 19.17
CA GLU A 166 1.40 -0.11 19.07
C GLU A 166 2.49 0.39 20.03
N CYS A 167 2.55 -0.14 21.26
CA CYS A 167 3.60 0.17 22.23
C CYS A 167 4.97 -0.31 21.73
N PHE A 168 5.03 -1.50 21.15
CA PHE A 168 6.25 -2.05 20.57
C PHE A 168 6.80 -1.15 19.45
N ILE A 169 5.96 -0.74 18.49
CA ILE A 169 6.37 0.20 17.43
C ILE A 169 6.87 1.51 18.01
N GLN A 170 6.19 2.06 19.02
CA GLN A 170 6.62 3.32 19.64
C GLN A 170 7.98 3.19 20.32
N ASN A 171 8.22 2.07 20.99
CA ASN A 171 9.52 1.79 21.61
C ASN A 171 10.61 1.66 20.55
N ILE A 172 10.32 1.05 19.39
CA ILE A 172 11.25 1.00 18.25
C ILE A 172 11.61 2.41 17.79
N PHE A 173 10.62 3.27 17.52
CA PHE A 173 10.88 4.65 17.09
C PHE A 173 11.73 5.41 18.12
N GLN A 174 11.38 5.32 19.41
CA GLN A 174 12.14 5.98 20.47
C GLN A 174 13.58 5.49 20.56
N SER A 175 13.79 4.17 20.44
CA SER A 175 15.12 3.57 20.49
C SER A 175 15.95 3.94 19.25
N ALA A 176 15.33 3.87 18.07
CA ALA A 176 15.94 4.17 16.78
C ALA A 176 16.42 5.64 16.68
N MET A 177 15.71 6.59 17.28
CA MET A 177 16.12 8.01 17.29
C MET A 177 17.49 8.26 17.94
N SER A 178 17.98 7.34 18.78
CA SER A 178 19.32 7.42 19.38
C SER A 178 20.43 6.84 18.50
N CYS A 179 20.10 5.98 17.53
CA CYS A 179 21.07 5.14 16.82
C CYS A 179 21.52 5.70 15.46
N PHE A 180 20.78 6.63 14.88
CA PHE A 180 20.97 7.07 13.50
C PHE A 180 21.57 8.48 13.38
N ASN A 181 22.00 8.86 12.18
CA ASN A 181 22.52 10.20 11.90
C ASN A 181 21.39 11.25 11.79
N LEU A 182 21.74 12.53 11.62
CA LEU A 182 20.77 13.62 11.57
C LEU A 182 19.73 13.46 10.43
N GLU A 183 20.16 13.12 9.22
CA GLU A 183 19.28 13.00 8.05
C GLU A 183 18.32 11.80 8.19
N GLU A 184 18.84 10.68 8.66
CA GLU A 184 18.06 9.47 8.96
C GLU A 184 17.03 9.72 10.06
N LYS A 185 17.37 10.49 11.10
CA LYS A 185 16.42 10.90 12.15
C LYS A 185 15.29 11.78 11.61
N MET A 186 15.60 12.70 10.70
CA MET A 186 14.57 13.52 10.04
C MET A 186 13.63 12.64 9.22
N LYS A 187 14.17 11.71 8.43
CA LYS A 187 13.37 10.73 7.67
C LYS A 187 12.51 9.86 8.59
N LEU A 188 13.07 9.37 9.69
CA LEU A 188 12.36 8.55 10.68
C LEU A 188 11.22 9.32 11.35
N SER A 189 11.43 10.62 11.61
CA SER A 189 10.41 11.52 12.18
C SER A 189 9.21 11.68 11.24
N VAL A 190 9.46 11.80 9.92
CA VAL A 190 8.41 11.83 8.89
C VAL A 190 7.65 10.50 8.85
N VAL A 191 8.35 9.37 8.81
CA VAL A 191 7.75 8.02 8.83
C VAL A 191 6.89 7.79 10.08
N TRP A 192 7.35 8.27 11.24
CA TRP A 192 6.57 8.18 12.49
C TRP A 192 5.28 8.99 12.40
N LEU A 193 5.33 10.22 11.86
CA LEU A 193 4.11 11.01 11.68
C LEU A 193 3.16 10.39 10.64
N GLN A 194 3.69 9.83 9.55
CA GLN A 194 2.89 9.09 8.56
C GLN A 194 2.17 7.89 9.19
N TYR A 195 2.83 7.17 10.10
CA TYR A 195 2.18 6.09 10.88
C TYR A 195 1.01 6.60 11.73
N GLU A 196 1.19 7.73 12.41
CA GLU A 196 0.10 8.36 13.19
C GLU A 196 -1.06 8.81 12.29
N ILE A 197 -0.76 9.36 11.11
CA ILE A 197 -1.77 9.74 10.11
C ILE A 197 -2.55 8.51 9.63
N ALA A 198 -1.86 7.40 9.35
CA ALA A 198 -2.51 6.15 8.96
C ALA A 198 -3.53 5.67 10.01
N LYS A 199 -3.21 5.81 11.31
CA LYS A 199 -4.16 5.50 12.40
C LYS A 199 -5.37 6.43 12.42
N VAL A 200 -5.19 7.72 12.12
CA VAL A 200 -6.29 8.69 12.00
C VAL A 200 -7.19 8.33 10.82
N VAL A 201 -6.62 7.99 9.67
CA VAL A 201 -7.37 7.55 8.48
C VAL A 201 -8.21 6.30 8.79
N ARG A 202 -7.64 5.30 9.48
CA ARG A 202 -8.39 4.13 9.96
C ARG A 202 -9.57 4.50 10.86
N CYS A 203 -9.36 5.44 11.79
CA CYS A 203 -10.43 5.90 12.67
C CYS A 203 -11.55 6.64 11.91
N LEU A 204 -11.21 7.36 10.84
CA LEU A 204 -12.18 8.01 9.96
C LEU A 204 -13.02 6.99 9.19
N GLN A 205 -12.39 5.95 8.64
CA GLN A 205 -13.07 4.87 7.92
C GLN A 205 -14.05 4.08 8.81
N GLY A 206 -13.62 3.73 10.03
CA GLY A 206 -14.46 3.03 11.01
C GLY A 206 -15.57 3.88 11.64
N LYS A 207 -15.73 5.15 11.23
CA LYS A 207 -16.73 6.13 11.76
C LYS A 207 -16.73 6.28 13.29
N HIS A 208 -15.63 5.94 13.97
CA HIS A 208 -15.52 5.98 15.42
C HIS A 208 -15.15 7.38 15.94
N LYS A 209 -16.14 8.27 16.07
CA LYS A 209 -15.94 9.68 16.48
C LYS A 209 -15.15 9.86 17.80
N LYS A 210 -15.40 9.03 18.82
CA LYS A 210 -14.69 9.11 20.12
C LYS A 210 -13.20 8.76 19.98
N LYS A 211 -12.90 7.65 19.29
CA LYS A 211 -11.53 7.19 19.03
C LYS A 211 -10.77 8.17 18.13
N LEU A 212 -11.44 8.76 17.14
CA LEU A 212 -10.86 9.80 16.29
C LEU A 212 -10.40 11.03 17.10
N LYS A 213 -11.22 11.51 18.04
CA LYS A 213 -10.86 12.66 18.88
C LYS A 213 -9.65 12.35 19.78
N SER A 214 -9.60 11.18 20.40
CA SER A 214 -8.47 10.81 21.27
C SER A 214 -7.18 10.57 20.48
N GLN A 215 -7.27 9.86 19.35
CA GLN A 215 -6.13 9.62 18.45
C GLN A 215 -5.64 10.93 17.83
N GLY A 216 -6.53 11.76 17.29
CA GLY A 216 -6.16 13.07 16.74
C GLY A 216 -5.43 13.97 17.76
N LYS A 217 -5.86 13.97 19.03
CA LYS A 217 -5.16 14.71 20.09
C LYS A 217 -3.75 14.14 20.34
N ARG A 218 -3.57 12.82 20.31
CA ARG A 218 -2.26 12.16 20.47
C ARG A 218 -1.34 12.49 19.30
N SER A 219 -1.81 12.31 18.07
CA SER A 219 -1.03 12.54 16.85
C SER A 219 -0.62 14.00 16.72
N LYS A 220 -1.49 14.96 17.08
CA LYS A 220 -1.11 16.39 17.12
C LYS A 220 -0.04 16.71 18.16
N ARG A 221 -0.11 16.11 19.35
CA ARG A 221 0.94 16.30 20.37
C ARG A 221 2.28 15.79 19.86
N LEU A 222 2.29 14.63 19.21
CA LEU A 222 3.50 14.08 18.61
C LEU A 222 4.04 15.01 17.53
N ALA A 223 3.22 15.41 16.55
CA ALA A 223 3.63 16.28 15.46
C ALA A 223 4.23 17.60 15.94
N LYS A 224 3.59 18.25 16.93
CA LYS A 224 4.12 19.47 17.57
C LYS A 224 5.40 19.21 18.37
N GLY A 225 5.55 18.02 18.96
CA GLY A 225 6.79 17.60 19.61
C GLY A 225 7.94 17.51 18.61
N LEU A 226 7.72 16.77 17.53
CA LEU A 226 8.70 16.57 16.46
C LEU A 226 9.10 17.90 15.80
N LEU A 227 8.16 18.81 15.52
CA LEU A 227 8.44 20.12 14.93
C LEU A 227 9.22 21.07 15.85
N LYS A 228 9.14 20.91 17.17
CA LYS A 228 9.89 21.75 18.14
C LYS A 228 11.38 21.42 18.16
N GLU A 229 11.74 20.18 17.83
CA GLU A 229 13.12 19.71 17.75
C GLU A 229 13.89 20.52 16.72
N THR A 230 15.09 20.98 17.08
CA THR A 230 15.90 21.89 16.25
C THR A 230 16.20 21.33 14.87
N MET A 231 16.29 20.00 14.76
CA MET A 231 16.57 19.25 13.53
C MET A 231 15.42 19.31 12.53
N ASN A 232 14.19 19.45 13.02
CA ASN A 232 12.95 19.27 12.25
C ASN A 232 12.23 20.58 11.93
N ARG A 233 12.67 21.71 12.50
CA ARG A 233 12.01 23.02 12.34
C ARG A 233 11.85 23.47 10.89
N ASN A 234 12.83 23.15 10.04
CA ASN A 234 12.84 23.53 8.63
C ASN A 234 12.49 22.34 7.70
N SER A 235 12.04 21.20 8.25
CA SER A 235 11.72 20.01 7.47
C SER A 235 10.36 20.14 6.77
N LEU A 236 10.36 20.54 5.51
CA LEU A 236 9.11 20.70 4.73
C LEU A 236 8.31 19.40 4.62
N ALA A 237 8.98 18.25 4.54
CA ALA A 237 8.31 16.96 4.52
C ALA A 237 7.49 16.75 5.81
N LEU A 238 8.02 17.16 6.98
CA LEU A 238 7.29 17.03 8.24
C LEU A 238 6.15 18.06 8.35
N TRP A 239 6.36 19.29 7.89
CA TRP A 239 5.30 20.30 7.81
C TRP A 239 4.16 19.85 6.90
N LYS A 240 4.46 19.22 5.75
CA LYS A 240 3.49 18.62 4.83
C LYS A 240 2.58 17.62 5.55
N GLU A 241 3.18 16.67 6.26
CA GLU A 241 2.44 15.64 7.00
C GLU A 241 1.61 16.25 8.16
N TYR A 242 2.15 17.25 8.87
CA TYR A 242 1.40 17.92 9.95
C TYR A 242 0.20 18.71 9.42
N ALA A 243 0.35 19.42 8.31
CA ALA A 243 -0.75 20.14 7.66
C ALA A 243 -1.84 19.16 7.19
N LEU A 244 -1.45 18.02 6.62
CA LEU A 244 -2.36 16.94 6.25
C LEU A 244 -3.12 16.39 7.46
N LEU A 245 -2.45 16.18 8.59
CA LEU A 245 -3.07 15.72 9.83
C LEU A 245 -4.14 16.71 10.34
N GLU A 246 -3.85 18.01 10.34
CA GLU A 246 -4.84 19.03 10.74
C GLU A 246 -6.04 19.03 9.80
N TRP A 247 -5.80 18.89 8.49
CA TRP A 247 -6.86 18.81 7.49
C TRP A 247 -7.76 17.59 7.70
N LEU A 248 -7.17 16.41 7.93
CA LEU A 248 -7.86 15.15 8.20
C LEU A 248 -8.77 15.20 9.44
N LEU A 249 -8.41 16.01 10.43
CA LEU A 249 -9.19 16.20 11.64
C LEU A 249 -10.32 17.22 11.49
N GLY A 250 -10.47 17.82 10.29
CA GLY A 250 -11.51 18.79 9.95
C GLY A 250 -11.15 20.23 10.28
N ASN A 251 -9.90 20.50 10.67
CA ASN A 251 -9.43 21.85 11.01
C ASN A 251 -8.84 22.55 9.79
N THR A 252 -9.67 22.81 8.77
CA THR A 252 -9.23 23.36 7.48
C THR A 252 -8.49 24.69 7.61
N GLU A 253 -8.99 25.63 8.42
CA GLU A 253 -8.33 26.94 8.59
C GLU A 253 -6.97 26.85 9.27
N GLU A 254 -6.81 25.96 10.25
CA GLU A 254 -5.52 25.75 10.89
C GLU A 254 -4.55 25.05 9.96
N ALA A 255 -5.02 24.08 9.17
CA ALA A 255 -4.22 23.44 8.14
C ALA A 255 -3.71 24.45 7.10
N ARG A 256 -4.57 25.39 6.63
CA ARG A 256 -4.18 26.48 5.72
C ARG A 256 -3.07 27.33 6.32
N LYS A 257 -3.19 27.76 7.58
CA LYS A 257 -2.15 28.52 8.28
C LYS A 257 -0.82 27.75 8.35
N VAL A 258 -0.88 26.45 8.60
CA VAL A 258 0.31 25.58 8.65
C VAL A 258 0.96 25.48 7.25
N PHE A 259 0.17 25.31 6.19
CA PHE A 259 0.67 25.34 4.82
C PHE A 259 1.31 26.68 4.47
N ASP A 260 0.62 27.79 4.73
CA ASP A 260 1.10 29.13 4.44
C ASP A 260 2.39 29.44 5.19
N ALA A 261 2.49 29.05 6.46
CA ALA A 261 3.70 29.18 7.25
C ALA A 261 4.85 28.34 6.66
N ALA A 262 4.59 27.09 6.30
CA ALA A 262 5.60 26.20 5.74
C ALA A 262 6.13 26.70 4.39
N ILE A 263 5.26 27.21 3.51
CA ILE A 263 5.67 27.82 2.24
C ILE A 263 6.50 29.09 2.51
N GLY A 264 6.07 29.94 3.45
CA GLY A 264 6.80 31.15 3.84
C GLY A 264 8.23 30.90 4.35
N LEU A 265 8.51 29.74 4.93
CA LEU A 265 9.85 29.38 5.43
C LEU A 265 10.87 29.08 4.32
N THR A 266 10.43 28.80 3.10
CA THR A 266 11.30 28.26 2.02
C THR A 266 11.98 29.32 1.16
N GLY A 267 11.64 30.59 1.32
CA GLY A 267 12.17 31.67 0.49
C GLY A 267 11.88 31.48 -1.01
N ASN A 268 12.74 32.00 -1.87
CA ASN A 268 12.53 32.05 -3.33
C ASN A 268 12.99 30.78 -4.10
N GLN A 269 12.97 29.60 -3.47
CA GLN A 269 13.45 28.36 -4.09
C GLN A 269 12.53 27.87 -5.24
N GLY A 270 11.26 28.28 -5.24
CA GLY A 270 10.32 28.11 -6.36
C GLY A 270 10.22 26.67 -6.87
N LEU A 271 10.19 26.50 -8.20
CA LEU A 271 10.05 25.20 -8.87
C LEU A 271 11.26 24.26 -8.73
N LYS A 272 12.40 24.73 -8.20
CA LYS A 272 13.61 23.93 -8.07
C LYS A 272 13.55 22.95 -6.90
N ASP A 273 12.94 23.36 -5.78
CA ASP A 273 12.79 22.50 -4.61
C ASP A 273 11.68 21.45 -4.82
N ARG A 274 12.04 20.17 -4.73
CA ARG A 274 11.10 19.04 -4.84
C ARG A 274 10.10 19.01 -3.69
N THR A 275 10.55 19.29 -2.48
CA THR A 275 9.73 19.19 -1.28
C THR A 275 8.70 20.31 -1.20
N LEU A 276 9.08 21.52 -1.64
CA LEU A 276 8.15 22.64 -1.82
C LEU A 276 7.08 22.33 -2.88
N ARG A 277 7.46 21.77 -4.04
CA ARG A 277 6.48 21.34 -5.07
C ARG A 277 5.48 20.32 -4.51
N SER A 278 5.96 19.32 -3.78
CA SER A 278 5.10 18.32 -3.13
C SER A 278 4.14 18.94 -2.10
N LEU A 279 4.60 19.91 -1.32
CA LEU A 279 3.79 20.65 -0.34
C LEU A 279 2.69 21.47 -1.01
N CYS A 280 3.05 22.30 -2.00
CA CYS A 280 2.11 23.14 -2.75
C CYS A 280 1.07 22.31 -3.52
N LEU A 281 1.50 21.19 -4.11
CA LEU A 281 0.62 20.25 -4.79
C LEU A 281 -0.43 19.69 -3.84
N LEU A 282 -0.01 19.17 -2.68
CA LEU A 282 -0.93 18.64 -1.68
C LEU A 282 -1.93 19.71 -1.22
N TYR A 283 -1.46 20.94 -0.98
CA TYR A 283 -2.32 22.04 -0.56
C TYR A 283 -3.38 22.37 -1.63
N ALA A 284 -2.96 22.51 -2.90
CA ALA A 284 -3.87 22.78 -4.00
C ALA A 284 -4.93 21.67 -4.17
N GLU A 285 -4.54 20.40 -4.09
CA GLU A 285 -5.47 19.27 -4.19
C GLU A 285 -6.52 19.22 -3.08
N LEU A 286 -6.11 19.56 -1.86
CA LEU A 286 -7.00 19.60 -0.72
C LEU A 286 -8.04 20.71 -0.90
N GLU A 287 -7.64 21.89 -1.38
CA GLU A 287 -8.57 22.98 -1.71
C GLU A 287 -9.55 22.60 -2.82
N VAL A 288 -9.09 22.04 -3.94
CA VAL A 288 -9.94 21.61 -5.07
C VAL A 288 -11.04 20.63 -4.63
N LYS A 289 -10.74 19.73 -3.70
CA LYS A 289 -11.75 18.80 -3.17
C LYS A 289 -12.76 19.45 -2.24
N THR A 290 -12.34 20.45 -1.48
CA THR A 290 -13.27 21.24 -0.64
C THR A 290 -14.15 22.12 -1.52
N GLY A 291 -13.60 22.65 -2.62
CA GLY A 291 -14.29 23.46 -3.62
C GLY A 291 -15.45 22.78 -4.34
N ALA A 292 -15.46 21.44 -4.40
CA ALA A 292 -16.58 20.67 -4.97
C ALA A 292 -17.93 20.86 -4.25
N GLN A 293 -17.98 21.63 -3.15
CA GLN A 293 -19.21 22.04 -2.46
C GLN A 293 -19.46 23.57 -2.48
N SER A 294 -18.51 24.39 -2.95
CA SER A 294 -18.62 25.87 -3.03
C SER A 294 -17.76 26.40 -4.19
N GLU A 295 -18.40 26.90 -5.24
CA GLU A 295 -17.91 26.73 -6.63
C GLU A 295 -16.78 27.65 -7.13
N HIS A 296 -16.27 28.63 -6.37
CA HIS A 296 -15.33 29.62 -6.96
C HIS A 296 -14.11 30.00 -6.12
N GLU A 297 -14.18 30.02 -4.80
CA GLU A 297 -13.08 30.55 -3.98
C GLU A 297 -11.94 29.53 -3.78
N ALA A 298 -12.28 28.26 -3.60
CA ALA A 298 -11.30 27.20 -3.36
C ALA A 298 -10.45 26.91 -4.61
N ASP A 299 -11.05 26.90 -5.79
CA ASP A 299 -10.33 26.73 -7.05
C ASP A 299 -9.43 27.94 -7.34
N SER A 300 -9.93 29.15 -7.06
CA SER A 300 -9.12 30.38 -7.14
C SER A 300 -7.90 30.34 -6.20
N ARG A 301 -8.06 29.77 -4.99
CA ARG A 301 -6.97 29.58 -4.03
C ARG A 301 -5.95 28.54 -4.52
N ALA A 302 -6.42 27.41 -5.06
CA ALA A 302 -5.54 26.40 -5.64
C ALA A 302 -4.71 26.95 -6.80
N VAL A 303 -5.34 27.75 -7.69
CA VAL A 303 -4.64 28.46 -8.77
C VAL A 303 -3.62 29.44 -8.21
N HIS A 304 -3.94 30.17 -7.13
CA HIS A 304 -3.01 31.10 -6.48
C HIS A 304 -1.75 30.40 -5.97
N ILE A 305 -1.91 29.29 -5.26
CA ILE A 305 -0.80 28.51 -4.71
C ILE A 305 0.14 28.04 -5.83
N LEU A 306 -0.41 27.44 -6.88
CA LEU A 306 0.38 26.94 -8.02
C LEU A 306 1.04 28.08 -8.82
N THR A 307 0.37 29.23 -8.95
CA THR A 307 0.95 30.41 -9.61
C THR A 307 2.13 30.97 -8.79
N SER A 308 1.97 31.08 -7.47
CA SER A 308 3.02 31.59 -6.57
C SER A 308 4.28 30.70 -6.58
N LEU A 309 4.10 29.39 -6.70
CA LEU A 309 5.18 28.43 -6.82
C LEU A 309 6.00 28.66 -8.10
N ALA A 310 5.34 29.02 -9.20
CA ALA A 310 5.99 29.24 -10.50
C ALA A 310 6.69 30.59 -10.61
N GLU A 311 6.16 31.64 -9.98
CA GLU A 311 6.71 33.01 -10.06
C GLU A 311 7.97 33.22 -9.21
N SER A 312 8.30 32.28 -8.29
CA SER A 312 9.48 32.33 -7.41
C SER A 312 9.60 33.63 -6.59
N SER A 313 8.49 34.34 -6.39
CA SER A 313 8.39 35.53 -5.56
C SER A 313 8.12 35.17 -4.09
N PRO A 314 8.36 36.09 -3.12
CA PRO A 314 7.99 35.87 -1.74
C PRO A 314 6.52 35.48 -1.61
N TYR A 315 6.25 34.37 -0.93
CA TYR A 315 4.90 33.84 -0.82
C TYR A 315 4.00 34.79 -0.04
N VAL A 316 2.84 35.10 -0.62
CA VAL A 316 1.78 35.86 0.02
C VAL A 316 0.55 34.97 0.14
N PRO A 317 -0.03 34.81 1.34
CA PRO A 317 -1.27 34.05 1.51
C PRO A 317 -2.40 34.59 0.63
N PHE A 318 -3.31 33.71 0.24
CA PHE A 318 -4.42 34.05 -0.64
C PHE A 318 -5.30 35.17 -0.06
N LYS A 319 -5.49 36.24 -0.82
CA LYS A 319 -6.34 37.40 -0.46
C LYS A 319 -7.43 37.71 -1.51
N GLY A 320 -7.45 36.99 -2.63
CA GLY A 320 -8.37 37.24 -3.75
C GLY A 320 -7.88 36.65 -5.07
N PRO A 321 -8.70 36.74 -6.12
CA PRO A 321 -8.39 36.20 -7.44
C PRO A 321 -7.17 36.90 -8.06
N LEU A 322 -6.36 36.11 -8.77
CA LEU A 322 -5.12 36.59 -9.39
C LEU A 322 -5.36 37.24 -10.77
N PRO A 323 -4.51 38.21 -11.18
CA PRO A 323 -4.52 38.74 -12.53
C PRO A 323 -4.24 37.65 -13.59
N ALA A 324 -4.90 37.72 -14.75
CA ALA A 324 -4.67 36.75 -15.84
C ALA A 324 -3.20 36.70 -16.33
N VAL A 325 -2.46 37.80 -16.16
CA VAL A 325 -1.05 37.90 -16.58
C VAL A 325 -0.13 37.01 -15.74
N SER A 326 -0.36 36.87 -14.43
CA SER A 326 0.46 35.99 -13.57
C SER A 326 0.22 34.53 -13.92
N ILE A 327 -1.04 34.17 -14.21
CA ILE A 327 -1.41 32.82 -14.68
C ILE A 327 -0.66 32.47 -15.98
N LEU A 328 -0.61 33.38 -16.95
CA LEU A 328 0.11 33.15 -18.21
C LEU A 328 1.63 33.05 -18.02
N LYS A 329 2.21 33.83 -17.10
CA LYS A 329 3.64 33.74 -16.76
C LYS A 329 3.96 32.41 -16.09
N ALA A 330 3.14 31.99 -15.13
CA ALA A 330 3.29 30.70 -14.45
C ALA A 330 3.19 29.53 -15.43
N ARG A 331 2.25 29.57 -16.39
CA ARG A 331 2.14 28.55 -17.45
C ARG A 331 3.46 28.37 -18.21
N LYS A 332 4.03 29.47 -18.71
CA LYS A 332 5.32 29.43 -19.43
C LYS A 332 6.47 28.97 -18.57
N ALA A 333 6.45 29.25 -17.26
CA ALA A 333 7.47 28.77 -16.33
C ALA A 333 7.37 27.25 -16.11
N TYR A 334 6.16 26.71 -15.97
CA TYR A 334 5.93 25.26 -15.88
C TYR A 334 6.34 24.52 -17.16
N GLU A 335 5.97 25.04 -18.34
CA GLU A 335 6.34 24.44 -19.64
C GLU A 335 7.86 24.29 -19.77
N ARG A 336 8.61 25.37 -19.50
CA ARG A 336 10.09 25.34 -19.54
C ARG A 336 10.67 24.34 -18.54
N MET A 337 10.18 24.36 -17.29
CA MET A 337 10.67 23.45 -16.25
C MET A 337 10.37 21.97 -16.57
N LEU A 338 9.25 21.70 -17.23
CA LEU A 338 8.90 20.35 -17.68
C LEU A 338 9.85 19.90 -18.80
N GLU A 339 10.06 20.74 -19.82
CA GLU A 339 11.01 20.46 -20.92
C GLU A 339 12.43 20.23 -20.41
N ASP A 340 12.88 21.02 -19.45
CA ASP A 340 14.21 20.87 -18.85
C ASP A 340 14.30 19.56 -18.05
N SER A 341 13.25 19.21 -17.29
CA SER A 341 13.20 17.95 -16.53
C SER A 341 13.19 16.72 -17.44
N LEU A 342 12.53 16.79 -18.60
CA LEU A 342 12.51 15.72 -19.60
C LEU A 342 13.90 15.48 -20.22
N LYS A 343 14.73 16.52 -20.35
CA LYS A 343 16.10 16.41 -20.88
C LYS A 343 17.10 15.84 -19.87
N LEU A 344 16.89 16.08 -18.58
CA LEU A 344 17.87 15.80 -17.52
C LEU A 344 17.84 14.36 -17.01
N SER A 345 16.65 13.76 -16.85
CA SER A 345 16.39 12.32 -16.57
C SER A 345 14.94 12.13 -16.08
N ALA A 346 14.36 10.96 -16.31
CA ALA A 346 13.09 10.57 -15.72
C ALA A 346 13.24 10.19 -14.24
N ASP A 347 13.16 11.20 -13.36
CA ASP A 347 13.28 11.04 -11.91
C ASP A 347 11.99 11.40 -11.16
N SER A 348 11.97 11.16 -9.84
CA SER A 348 10.87 11.59 -8.95
C SER A 348 10.54 13.10 -9.01
N ALA A 349 11.49 13.92 -9.47
CA ALA A 349 11.29 15.34 -9.72
C ALA A 349 10.39 15.60 -10.94
N LEU A 350 10.44 14.74 -11.98
CA LEU A 350 9.57 14.81 -13.16
C LEU A 350 8.11 14.56 -12.76
N VAL A 351 7.90 13.62 -11.83
CA VAL A 351 6.57 13.27 -11.33
C VAL A 351 5.90 14.48 -10.67
N THR A 352 6.59 15.15 -9.73
CA THR A 352 6.00 16.27 -8.99
C THR A 352 5.80 17.52 -9.84
N ILE A 353 6.67 17.80 -10.83
CA ILE A 353 6.45 18.92 -11.76
C ILE A 353 5.27 18.64 -12.70
N THR A 354 5.17 17.43 -13.24
CA THR A 354 4.06 17.01 -14.10
C THR A 354 2.74 17.12 -13.35
N ALA A 355 2.72 16.67 -12.10
CA ALA A 355 1.56 16.75 -11.22
C ALA A 355 1.09 18.20 -10.98
N CYS A 356 2.01 19.11 -10.64
CA CYS A 356 1.70 20.52 -10.44
C CYS A 356 1.18 21.17 -11.73
N PHE A 357 1.84 20.90 -12.86
CA PHE A 357 1.47 21.50 -14.14
C PHE A 357 0.14 20.97 -14.67
N ALA A 358 -0.11 19.67 -14.60
CA ALA A 358 -1.37 19.08 -15.02
C ALA A 358 -2.54 19.60 -14.17
N LEU A 359 -2.37 19.71 -12.85
CA LEU A 359 -3.39 20.30 -11.97
C LEU A 359 -3.62 21.78 -12.30
N PHE A 360 -2.55 22.55 -12.57
CA PHE A 360 -2.66 23.94 -12.98
C PHE A 360 -3.41 24.10 -14.31
N GLN A 361 -3.14 23.24 -15.31
CA GLN A 361 -3.86 23.24 -16.59
C GLN A 361 -5.33 22.83 -16.41
N TYR A 362 -5.60 21.84 -15.55
CA TYR A 362 -6.96 21.43 -15.23
C TYR A 362 -7.80 22.59 -14.66
N LEU A 363 -7.24 23.37 -13.73
CA LEU A 363 -7.94 24.47 -13.08
C LEU A 363 -8.06 25.73 -13.95
N THR A 364 -7.13 25.95 -14.89
CA THR A 364 -7.09 27.20 -15.69
C THR A 364 -7.63 27.07 -17.10
N VAL A 365 -7.64 25.86 -17.68
CA VAL A 365 -8.11 25.62 -19.06
C VAL A 365 -9.15 24.52 -19.10
N GLY A 366 -8.88 23.39 -18.43
CA GLY A 366 -9.79 22.25 -18.37
C GLY A 366 -9.10 20.90 -18.54
N ILE A 367 -9.90 19.84 -18.61
CA ILE A 367 -9.43 18.45 -18.58
C ILE A 367 -8.55 18.09 -19.77
N ASP A 368 -8.88 18.52 -20.99
CA ASP A 368 -8.15 18.13 -22.19
C ASP A 368 -6.71 18.65 -22.18
N SER A 369 -6.50 19.87 -21.66
CA SER A 369 -5.16 20.44 -21.50
C SER A 369 -4.35 19.70 -20.44
N ALA A 370 -4.98 19.25 -19.36
CA ALA A 370 -4.30 18.44 -18.34
C ALA A 370 -3.91 17.05 -18.86
N VAL A 371 -4.79 16.41 -19.63
CA VAL A 371 -4.52 15.12 -20.29
C VAL A 371 -3.37 15.25 -21.28
N ALA A 372 -3.31 16.34 -22.07
CA ALA A 372 -2.22 16.58 -23.01
C ALA A 372 -0.84 16.61 -22.32
N VAL A 373 -0.74 17.21 -21.12
CA VAL A 373 0.50 17.21 -20.32
C VAL A 373 0.94 15.78 -19.96
N PHE A 374 0.00 14.94 -19.52
CA PHE A 374 0.32 13.55 -19.15
C PHE A 374 0.75 12.71 -20.36
N LEU A 375 0.11 12.91 -21.52
CA LEU A 375 0.48 12.22 -22.75
C LEU A 375 1.85 12.66 -23.26
N GLN A 376 2.14 13.97 -23.25
CA GLN A 376 3.45 14.51 -23.65
C GLN A 376 4.60 13.86 -22.86
N VAL A 377 4.45 13.73 -21.54
CA VAL A 377 5.46 13.11 -20.67
C VAL A 377 5.57 11.60 -20.94
N SER A 378 4.44 10.93 -21.18
CA SER A 378 4.42 9.49 -21.44
C SER A 378 5.10 9.14 -22.78
N GLU A 379 4.88 9.95 -23.82
CA GLU A 379 5.48 9.78 -25.14
C GLU A 379 6.98 10.13 -25.15
N SER A 380 7.36 11.22 -24.47
CA SER A 380 8.76 11.70 -24.47
C SER A 380 9.72 10.79 -23.70
N VAL A 381 9.21 9.98 -22.77
CA VAL A 381 10.00 9.09 -21.90
C VAL A 381 9.76 7.61 -22.25
N ALA A 382 8.91 7.31 -23.23
CA ALA A 382 8.66 5.93 -23.66
C ALA A 382 9.99 5.28 -24.11
N PRO A 383 10.38 4.13 -23.54
CA PRO A 383 11.59 3.44 -23.96
C PRO A 383 11.44 2.98 -25.41
N SER A 384 12.46 3.21 -26.23
CA SER A 384 12.62 2.54 -27.53
C SER A 384 12.41 1.04 -27.33
N ALA A 385 11.67 0.40 -28.23
CA ALA A 385 11.10 -0.96 -28.12
C ALA A 385 12.08 -2.14 -27.80
N GLY A 386 13.36 -1.88 -27.51
CA GLY A 386 14.39 -2.86 -27.19
C GLY A 386 14.75 -3.05 -25.70
N GLU A 387 14.24 -2.24 -24.77
CA GLU A 387 14.59 -2.32 -23.33
C GLU A 387 13.55 -3.02 -22.42
N CYS A 388 12.63 -3.81 -22.99
CA CYS A 388 11.53 -4.45 -22.25
C CYS A 388 11.94 -5.54 -21.24
N ASN A 389 13.22 -5.94 -21.16
CA ASN A 389 13.65 -7.12 -20.39
C ASN A 389 14.32 -6.82 -19.04
N LYS A 390 14.46 -5.57 -18.61
CA LYS A 390 14.90 -5.29 -17.23
C LYS A 390 13.70 -5.40 -16.30
N PRO A 391 13.81 -6.10 -15.15
CA PRO A 391 12.74 -6.13 -14.17
C PRO A 391 12.53 -4.71 -13.64
N GLN A 392 11.61 -3.98 -14.27
CA GLN A 392 11.21 -2.66 -13.81
C GLN A 392 10.73 -2.84 -12.37
N GLY A 393 11.33 -2.08 -11.45
CA GLY A 393 10.91 -2.08 -10.06
C GLY A 393 9.42 -1.71 -9.96
N TRP A 394 8.83 -1.91 -8.78
CA TRP A 394 7.45 -1.48 -8.47
C TRP A 394 7.19 0.03 -8.64
N TRP A 395 8.20 0.78 -9.07
CA TRP A 395 8.27 2.22 -9.04
C TRP A 395 8.98 2.75 -10.28
N SER A 396 8.19 3.13 -11.28
CA SER A 396 8.63 3.96 -12.40
C SER A 396 7.98 5.36 -12.28
N PRO A 397 8.73 6.45 -12.49
CA PRO A 397 8.17 7.79 -12.65
C PRO A 397 7.03 7.85 -13.68
N LEU A 398 7.06 7.03 -14.74
CA LEU A 398 5.98 6.97 -15.73
C LEU A 398 4.73 6.27 -15.20
N GLN A 399 4.90 5.21 -14.42
CA GLN A 399 3.81 4.53 -13.74
C GLN A 399 3.09 5.49 -12.78
N ALA A 400 3.85 6.36 -12.11
CA ALA A 400 3.32 7.43 -11.28
C ALA A 400 2.42 8.38 -12.06
N VAL A 401 2.97 8.95 -13.13
CA VAL A 401 2.29 9.92 -14.01
C VAL A 401 1.00 9.31 -14.58
N THR A 402 1.05 8.03 -14.95
CA THR A 402 -0.11 7.28 -15.44
C THR A 402 -1.20 7.14 -14.37
N VAL A 403 -0.83 6.83 -13.12
CA VAL A 403 -1.79 6.79 -12.00
C VAL A 403 -2.43 8.16 -11.79
N MET A 404 -1.64 9.24 -11.80
CA MET A 404 -2.16 10.62 -11.66
C MET A 404 -3.16 10.97 -12.77
N HIS A 405 -2.83 10.62 -14.02
CA HIS A 405 -3.72 10.80 -15.16
C HIS A 405 -5.07 10.11 -14.94
N THR A 406 -5.07 8.84 -14.55
CA THR A 406 -6.31 8.09 -14.31
C THR A 406 -7.12 8.64 -13.12
N ASN A 407 -6.44 9.10 -12.06
CA ASN A 407 -7.09 9.70 -10.90
C ASN A 407 -7.75 11.04 -11.23
N LEU A 408 -7.12 11.89 -12.05
CA LEU A 408 -7.70 13.14 -12.50
C LEU A 408 -8.97 12.91 -13.34
N LEU A 409 -8.92 11.98 -14.30
CA LEU A 409 -10.09 11.61 -15.10
C LEU A 409 -11.22 11.06 -14.22
N LYS A 410 -10.91 10.19 -13.26
CA LYS A 410 -11.88 9.64 -12.29
C LYS A 410 -12.53 10.76 -11.45
N TYR A 411 -11.77 11.75 -11.02
CA TYR A 411 -12.29 12.90 -10.28
C TYR A 411 -13.17 13.79 -11.16
N HIS A 412 -12.72 14.13 -12.37
CA HIS A 412 -13.47 14.98 -13.29
C HIS A 412 -14.83 14.36 -13.64
N MET A 413 -14.88 13.05 -13.89
CA MET A 413 -16.12 12.28 -14.08
C MET A 413 -17.07 12.29 -12.88
N LYS A 414 -16.56 12.54 -11.68
CA LYS A 414 -17.38 12.62 -10.47
C LYS A 414 -18.00 14.01 -10.29
N VAL A 415 -17.27 15.06 -10.67
CA VAL A 415 -17.68 16.45 -10.49
C VAL A 415 -18.45 16.99 -11.69
N SER A 416 -18.26 16.41 -12.88
CA SER A 416 -18.86 16.87 -14.13
C SER A 416 -19.41 15.72 -14.98
N VAL A 417 -20.30 16.06 -15.92
CA VAL A 417 -20.81 15.11 -16.92
C VAL A 417 -19.73 14.88 -17.97
N TYR A 418 -19.05 13.74 -17.88
CA TYR A 418 -17.94 13.40 -18.78
C TYR A 418 -18.07 11.97 -19.35
N PRO A 419 -17.69 11.74 -20.63
CA PRO A 419 -17.76 10.42 -21.25
C PRO A 419 -16.95 9.36 -20.49
N ARG A 420 -17.42 8.11 -20.52
CA ARG A 420 -16.73 6.98 -19.87
C ARG A 420 -15.54 6.45 -20.68
N ALA A 421 -15.47 6.72 -21.98
CA ALA A 421 -14.47 6.15 -22.88
C ALA A 421 -13.02 6.56 -22.53
N PRO A 422 -12.69 7.84 -22.27
CA PRO A 422 -11.31 8.25 -22.03
C PRO A 422 -10.70 7.60 -20.79
N LEU A 423 -11.45 7.51 -19.68
CA LEU A 423 -10.96 6.80 -18.48
C LEU A 423 -10.78 5.30 -18.74
N ARG A 424 -11.68 4.66 -19.49
CA ARG A 424 -11.55 3.25 -19.84
C ARG A 424 -10.29 2.99 -20.65
N GLU A 425 -10.07 3.78 -21.70
CA GLU A 425 -8.92 3.63 -22.60
C GLU A 425 -7.62 3.90 -21.87
N ALA A 426 -7.56 4.96 -21.05
CA ALA A 426 -6.41 5.26 -20.21
C ALA A 426 -6.08 4.11 -19.23
N LEU A 427 -7.08 3.54 -18.56
CA LEU A 427 -6.89 2.40 -17.64
C LEU A 427 -6.45 1.14 -18.38
N MET A 428 -7.06 0.82 -19.52
CA MET A 428 -6.69 -0.35 -20.31
C MET A 428 -5.26 -0.25 -20.86
N ALA A 429 -4.88 0.91 -21.41
CA ALA A 429 -3.52 1.16 -21.88
C ALA A 429 -2.50 1.09 -20.72
N ALA A 430 -2.83 1.71 -19.58
CA ALA A 430 -1.98 1.70 -18.39
C ALA A 430 -1.74 0.29 -17.84
N LEU A 431 -2.77 -0.55 -17.79
CA LEU A 431 -2.67 -1.93 -17.27
C LEU A 431 -1.95 -2.90 -18.22
N HIS A 432 -1.92 -2.60 -19.53
CA HIS A 432 -1.05 -3.32 -20.45
C HIS A 432 0.44 -3.02 -20.21
N LEU A 433 0.77 -1.76 -19.86
CA LEU A 433 2.14 -1.34 -19.57
C LEU A 433 2.60 -1.69 -18.15
N TYR A 434 1.69 -1.58 -17.17
CA TYR A 434 1.97 -1.74 -15.74
C TYR A 434 1.01 -2.73 -15.08
N PRO A 435 1.07 -4.03 -15.45
CA PRO A 435 0.16 -5.05 -14.94
C PRO A 435 0.32 -5.35 -13.44
N ASN A 436 1.38 -4.87 -12.81
CA ASN A 436 1.70 -5.04 -11.39
C ASN A 436 1.15 -3.92 -10.48
N ASN A 437 0.40 -2.96 -11.03
CA ASN A 437 -0.06 -1.82 -10.25
C ASN A 437 -1.45 -2.07 -9.63
N PHE A 438 -1.48 -2.28 -8.31
CA PHE A 438 -2.73 -2.47 -7.55
C PHE A 438 -3.71 -1.29 -7.68
N THR A 439 -3.22 -0.06 -7.69
CA THR A 439 -4.05 1.15 -7.77
C THR A 439 -4.79 1.23 -9.10
N LEU A 440 -4.10 0.91 -10.21
CA LEU A 440 -4.71 0.88 -11.55
C LEU A 440 -5.75 -0.25 -11.65
N TRP A 441 -5.44 -1.44 -11.15
CA TRP A 441 -6.38 -2.55 -11.14
C TRP A 441 -7.63 -2.25 -10.31
N ARG A 442 -7.45 -1.68 -9.11
CA ARG A 442 -8.55 -1.26 -8.25
C ARG A 442 -9.43 -0.23 -8.94
N ALA A 443 -8.84 0.78 -9.57
CA ALA A 443 -9.58 1.79 -10.33
C ALA A 443 -10.35 1.17 -11.52
N PHE A 444 -9.75 0.22 -12.23
CA PHE A 444 -10.38 -0.49 -13.34
C PHE A 444 -11.58 -1.34 -12.90
N ILE A 445 -11.42 -2.18 -11.87
CA ILE A 445 -12.53 -3.01 -11.36
C ILE A 445 -13.68 -2.13 -10.84
N GLN A 446 -13.39 -1.05 -10.12
CA GLN A 446 -14.41 -0.09 -9.67
C GLN A 446 -15.14 0.60 -10.82
N PHE A 447 -14.42 0.88 -11.91
CA PHE A 447 -14.98 1.53 -13.08
C PHE A 447 -15.86 0.58 -13.90
N GLU A 448 -15.42 -0.68 -14.07
CA GLU A 448 -16.14 -1.71 -14.82
C GLU A 448 -17.28 -2.35 -14.02
N SER A 449 -17.23 -2.40 -12.68
CA SER A 449 -18.35 -2.90 -11.85
C SER A 449 -19.62 -2.06 -12.01
N LYS A 450 -19.47 -0.77 -12.34
CA LYS A 450 -20.56 0.15 -12.70
C LYS A 450 -20.97 0.07 -14.17
N SER A 451 -20.44 -0.89 -14.93
CA SER A 451 -20.67 -1.07 -16.37
C SER A 451 -21.40 -2.40 -16.59
N HIS A 452 -22.33 -2.44 -17.53
CA HIS A 452 -23.07 -3.67 -17.85
C HIS A 452 -22.27 -4.65 -18.73
N ASN A 453 -21.00 -4.38 -19.04
CA ASN A 453 -20.22 -5.15 -20.01
C ASN A 453 -19.15 -6.04 -19.37
N VAL A 454 -19.61 -7.03 -18.61
CA VAL A 454 -18.76 -7.96 -17.85
C VAL A 454 -17.88 -8.83 -18.77
N SER A 455 -18.41 -9.22 -19.92
CA SER A 455 -17.68 -10.04 -20.90
C SER A 455 -16.44 -9.30 -21.45
N LYS A 456 -16.55 -7.99 -21.69
CA LYS A 456 -15.42 -7.18 -22.15
C LYS A 456 -14.36 -7.05 -21.06
N ALA A 457 -14.76 -6.81 -19.82
CA ALA A 457 -13.84 -6.76 -18.68
C ALA A 457 -13.10 -8.10 -18.49
N ARG A 458 -13.80 -9.24 -18.55
CA ARG A 458 -13.19 -10.57 -18.49
C ARG A 458 -12.16 -10.80 -19.60
N ARG A 459 -12.52 -10.51 -20.86
CA ARG A 459 -11.61 -10.67 -22.01
C ARG A 459 -10.36 -9.82 -21.85
N PHE A 460 -10.50 -8.60 -21.34
CA PHE A 460 -9.38 -7.73 -21.07
C PHE A 460 -8.47 -8.29 -19.97
N ILE A 461 -9.02 -8.66 -18.81
CA ILE A 461 -8.23 -9.24 -17.70
C ILE A 461 -7.52 -10.52 -18.17
N ASP A 462 -8.22 -11.39 -18.91
CA ASP A 462 -7.65 -12.60 -19.48
C ASP A 462 -6.53 -12.31 -20.49
N SER A 463 -6.60 -11.19 -21.23
CA SER A 463 -5.55 -10.76 -22.16
C SER A 463 -4.29 -10.30 -21.43
N VAL A 464 -4.43 -9.50 -20.36
CA VAL A 464 -3.29 -9.02 -19.56
C VAL A 464 -2.64 -10.20 -18.84
N ARG A 465 -3.42 -11.11 -18.27
CA ARG A 465 -2.94 -12.31 -17.57
C ARG A 465 -2.11 -13.24 -18.45
N ARG A 466 -2.40 -13.32 -19.75
CA ARG A 466 -1.58 -14.11 -20.68
C ARG A 466 -0.27 -13.43 -21.06
N ALA A 467 -0.17 -12.12 -20.88
CA ALA A 467 0.98 -11.31 -21.28
C ALA A 467 1.96 -11.01 -20.12
N THR A 468 1.64 -11.42 -18.89
CA THR A 468 2.40 -11.05 -17.69
C THR A 468 2.52 -12.23 -16.72
N ASP A 469 3.60 -12.25 -15.94
CA ASP A 469 3.84 -13.16 -14.81
C ASP A 469 3.30 -12.61 -13.47
N ALA A 470 2.73 -11.40 -13.50
CA ALA A 470 2.23 -10.69 -12.33
C ALA A 470 0.98 -11.39 -11.73
N LEU A 471 0.82 -11.32 -10.41
CA LEU A 471 -0.27 -12.00 -9.69
C LEU A 471 -1.54 -11.12 -9.58
N GLU A 472 -1.38 -9.81 -9.73
CA GLU A 472 -2.45 -8.80 -9.63
C GLU A 472 -3.63 -9.09 -10.58
N PRO A 473 -3.43 -9.47 -11.86
CA PRO A 473 -4.54 -9.86 -12.73
C PRO A 473 -5.38 -11.02 -12.17
N TYR A 474 -4.76 -11.99 -11.48
CA TYR A 474 -5.48 -13.08 -10.81
C TYR A 474 -6.25 -12.59 -9.59
N LEU A 475 -5.59 -11.83 -8.70
CA LEU A 475 -6.20 -11.27 -7.48
C LEU A 475 -7.45 -10.46 -7.80
N PHE A 476 -7.34 -9.53 -8.75
CA PHE A 476 -8.46 -8.65 -9.11
C PHE A 476 -9.52 -9.35 -9.98
N ALA A 477 -9.16 -10.37 -10.77
CA ALA A 477 -10.15 -11.22 -11.43
C ALA A 477 -11.02 -11.97 -10.41
N ILE A 478 -10.39 -12.60 -9.41
CA ILE A 478 -11.07 -13.33 -8.35
C ILE A 478 -11.99 -12.39 -7.57
N GLN A 479 -11.48 -11.23 -7.15
CA GLN A 479 -12.27 -10.23 -6.43
C GLN A 479 -13.52 -9.81 -7.23
N ALA A 480 -13.37 -9.53 -8.54
CA ALA A 480 -14.48 -9.12 -9.39
C ALA A 480 -15.54 -10.23 -9.55
N GLU A 481 -15.13 -11.49 -9.68
CA GLU A 481 -16.05 -12.62 -9.77
C GLU A 481 -16.73 -12.92 -8.41
N GLU A 482 -16.03 -12.75 -7.28
CA GLU A 482 -16.60 -12.88 -5.94
C GLU A 482 -17.64 -11.79 -5.64
N GLU A 483 -17.36 -10.53 -5.99
CA GLU A 483 -18.32 -9.43 -5.87
C GLU A 483 -19.56 -9.69 -6.73
N ARG A 484 -19.36 -10.22 -7.93
CA ARG A 484 -20.45 -10.61 -8.82
C ARG A 484 -21.29 -11.73 -8.22
N LYS A 485 -20.66 -12.79 -7.70
CA LYS A 485 -21.36 -13.89 -7.04
C LYS A 485 -22.23 -13.38 -5.88
N LYS A 486 -21.68 -12.53 -5.00
CA LYS A 486 -22.44 -11.90 -3.90
C LYS A 486 -23.63 -11.08 -4.39
N LEU A 487 -23.47 -10.32 -5.48
CA LEU A 487 -24.57 -9.53 -6.05
C LEU A 487 -25.70 -10.44 -6.54
N VAL A 488 -25.37 -11.51 -7.26
CA VAL A 488 -26.38 -12.43 -7.79
C VAL A 488 -27.11 -13.17 -6.66
N GLU A 489 -26.38 -13.67 -5.66
CA GLU A 489 -26.95 -14.28 -4.45
C GLU A 489 -27.89 -13.32 -3.70
N SER A 490 -27.53 -12.03 -3.62
CA SER A 490 -28.36 -11.01 -2.95
C SER A 490 -29.68 -10.72 -3.67
N VAL A 491 -29.68 -10.79 -5.01
CA VAL A 491 -30.90 -10.60 -5.82
C VAL A 491 -31.80 -11.84 -5.72
N GLN A 492 -31.21 -13.04 -5.76
CA GLN A 492 -31.94 -14.31 -5.64
C GLN A 492 -32.57 -14.50 -4.25
N SER A 493 -31.94 -14.00 -3.19
CA SER A 493 -32.46 -14.11 -1.81
C SER A 493 -33.55 -13.08 -1.46
N GLY A 494 -33.70 -12.02 -2.26
CA GLY A 494 -34.50 -10.84 -1.91
C GLY A 494 -35.96 -10.83 -2.36
N ASP A 495 -36.35 -11.60 -3.39
CA ASP A 495 -37.62 -11.31 -4.10
C ASP A 495 -38.63 -12.46 -4.20
N THR A 496 -38.33 -13.65 -3.67
CA THR A 496 -39.34 -14.72 -3.60
C THR A 496 -39.18 -15.54 -2.34
N GLY A 497 -40.15 -15.46 -1.43
CA GLY A 497 -40.32 -16.39 -0.30
C GLY A 497 -40.57 -17.85 -0.71
N HIS A 498 -40.43 -18.16 -2.00
CA HIS A 498 -40.25 -19.50 -2.50
C HIS A 498 -38.76 -19.72 -2.79
N VAL A 499 -38.18 -20.66 -2.05
CA VAL A 499 -36.92 -21.33 -2.41
C VAL A 499 -37.16 -22.02 -3.75
N HIS A 500 -37.03 -21.28 -4.84
CA HIS A 500 -36.88 -21.88 -6.15
C HIS A 500 -35.54 -22.61 -6.12
N ALA A 501 -35.60 -23.93 -5.94
CA ALA A 501 -34.53 -24.86 -6.21
C ALA A 501 -34.15 -24.73 -7.69
N VAL A 502 -33.35 -23.74 -8.04
CA VAL A 502 -32.94 -23.51 -9.43
C VAL A 502 -31.44 -23.22 -9.44
N ILE A 503 -30.72 -24.34 -9.57
CA ILE A 503 -29.31 -24.46 -9.99
C ILE A 503 -28.33 -23.81 -9.00
N PRO A 504 -27.56 -24.58 -8.20
CA PRO A 504 -26.38 -24.00 -7.56
C PRO A 504 -25.56 -23.34 -8.65
N GLU A 505 -25.21 -22.06 -8.52
CA GLU A 505 -24.39 -21.34 -9.51
C GLU A 505 -22.96 -21.92 -9.53
N THR A 506 -22.85 -23.11 -10.09
CA THR A 506 -21.62 -23.87 -10.30
C THR A 506 -20.73 -23.11 -11.27
N GLY A 507 -21.28 -22.37 -12.24
CA GLY A 507 -20.51 -21.63 -13.24
C GLY A 507 -19.57 -20.56 -12.64
N LEU A 508 -20.06 -19.67 -11.79
CA LEU A 508 -19.23 -18.64 -11.15
C LEU A 508 -18.27 -19.25 -10.12
N SER A 509 -18.75 -20.20 -9.32
CA SER A 509 -17.92 -20.89 -8.32
C SER A 509 -16.79 -21.69 -8.98
N ASN A 510 -17.07 -22.42 -10.06
CA ASN A 510 -16.06 -23.14 -10.85
C ASN A 510 -15.09 -22.18 -11.53
N ARG A 511 -15.55 -21.01 -11.98
CA ARG A 511 -14.67 -19.98 -12.53
C ARG A 511 -13.72 -19.42 -11.47
N ILE A 512 -14.23 -19.08 -10.29
CA ILE A 512 -13.40 -18.61 -9.16
C ILE A 512 -12.37 -19.69 -8.79
N LYS A 513 -12.81 -20.95 -8.66
CA LYS A 513 -11.94 -22.10 -8.41
C LYS A 513 -10.84 -22.23 -9.47
N ALA A 514 -11.20 -22.20 -10.76
CA ALA A 514 -10.24 -22.29 -11.85
C ALA A 514 -9.25 -21.12 -11.87
N LEU A 515 -9.65 -19.92 -11.45
CA LEU A 515 -8.75 -18.78 -11.31
C LEU A 515 -7.74 -18.99 -10.18
N PHE A 516 -8.18 -19.53 -9.03
CA PHE A 516 -7.28 -19.89 -7.93
C PHE A 516 -6.30 -20.99 -8.32
N GLU A 517 -6.77 -22.10 -8.91
CA GLU A 517 -5.92 -23.22 -9.30
C GLU A 517 -4.84 -22.79 -10.31
N ARG A 518 -5.22 -21.97 -11.30
CA ARG A 518 -4.26 -21.42 -12.27
C ARG A 518 -3.29 -20.43 -11.63
N GLY A 519 -3.77 -19.57 -10.73
CA GLY A 519 -2.90 -18.63 -10.01
C GLY A 519 -1.91 -19.33 -9.10
N LEU A 520 -2.34 -20.38 -8.37
CA LEU A 520 -1.48 -21.18 -7.49
C LEU A 520 -0.46 -22.02 -8.25
N SER A 521 -0.73 -22.34 -9.52
CA SER A 521 0.24 -23.03 -10.38
C SER A 521 1.40 -22.14 -10.83
N THR A 522 1.33 -20.81 -10.63
CA THR A 522 2.45 -19.90 -10.90
C THR A 522 3.40 -19.80 -9.71
N GLU A 523 4.67 -19.50 -9.97
CA GLU A 523 5.71 -19.33 -8.93
C GLU A 523 5.33 -18.19 -7.96
N GLN A 524 4.83 -17.09 -8.49
CA GLN A 524 4.42 -15.92 -7.71
C GLN A 524 3.19 -16.22 -6.84
N GLY A 525 2.25 -17.01 -7.35
CA GLY A 525 1.04 -17.39 -6.63
C GLY A 525 1.30 -18.39 -5.50
N SER A 526 2.20 -19.36 -5.72
CA SER A 526 2.56 -20.35 -4.68
C SER A 526 3.24 -19.71 -3.47
N HIS A 527 3.97 -18.62 -3.66
CA HIS A 527 4.64 -17.86 -2.60
C HIS A 527 3.77 -16.74 -1.98
N CYS A 528 2.55 -16.52 -2.46
CA CYS A 528 1.68 -15.45 -1.96
C CYS A 528 0.77 -15.91 -0.82
N LEU A 529 1.01 -15.42 0.40
CA LEU A 529 0.22 -15.80 1.58
C LEU A 529 -1.25 -15.38 1.46
N LEU A 530 -1.52 -14.16 1.03
CA LEU A 530 -2.90 -13.68 0.81
C LEU A 530 -3.65 -14.56 -0.18
N PHE A 531 -3.01 -15.00 -1.26
CA PHE A 531 -3.65 -15.83 -2.28
C PHE A 531 -4.09 -17.19 -1.72
N TRP A 532 -3.22 -17.85 -0.95
CA TRP A 532 -3.56 -19.08 -0.22
C TRP A 532 -4.69 -18.87 0.78
N ARG A 533 -4.63 -17.81 1.58
CA ARG A 533 -5.68 -17.50 2.55
C ARG A 533 -7.03 -17.27 1.89
N MET A 534 -7.05 -16.56 0.75
CA MET A 534 -8.26 -16.36 -0.05
C MET A 534 -8.80 -17.69 -0.60
N TYR A 535 -7.93 -18.54 -1.15
CA TYR A 535 -8.32 -19.84 -1.68
C TYR A 535 -8.89 -20.77 -0.61
N LEU A 536 -8.20 -20.92 0.53
CA LEU A 536 -8.66 -21.75 1.65
C LEU A 536 -10.02 -21.28 2.16
N ARG A 537 -10.23 -19.96 2.26
CA ARG A 537 -11.53 -19.39 2.64
C ARG A 537 -12.62 -19.75 1.61
N PHE A 538 -12.32 -19.61 0.33
CA PHE A 538 -13.24 -19.97 -0.74
C PHE A 538 -13.62 -21.46 -0.66
N VAL A 539 -12.64 -22.35 -0.48
CA VAL A 539 -12.85 -23.80 -0.36
C VAL A 539 -13.69 -24.14 0.87
N VAL A 540 -13.39 -23.59 2.05
CA VAL A 540 -14.19 -23.83 3.27
C VAL A 540 -15.63 -23.37 3.07
N SER A 541 -15.83 -22.19 2.49
CA SER A 541 -17.18 -21.65 2.22
C SER A 541 -17.93 -22.52 1.19
N TYR A 542 -17.22 -23.00 0.16
CA TYR A 542 -17.76 -23.90 -0.86
C TYR A 542 -18.17 -25.26 -0.29
N ILE A 543 -17.33 -25.87 0.55
CA ILE A 543 -17.60 -27.16 1.19
C ILE A 543 -18.79 -27.07 2.15
N LEU A 544 -18.87 -26.01 2.97
CA LEU A 544 -20.00 -25.79 3.88
C LEU A 544 -21.32 -25.69 3.11
N LEU A 545 -21.35 -24.96 2.00
CA LEU A 545 -22.52 -24.87 1.12
C LEU A 545 -22.91 -26.24 0.54
N CYS A 546 -21.95 -27.04 0.09
CA CYS A 546 -22.23 -28.39 -0.40
C CYS A 546 -22.79 -29.31 0.68
N ILE A 547 -22.29 -29.24 1.92
CA ILE A 547 -22.77 -30.05 3.05
C ILE A 547 -24.19 -29.63 3.45
N GLU A 548 -24.50 -28.32 3.48
CA GLU A 548 -25.86 -27.83 3.73
C GLU A 548 -26.83 -28.27 2.63
N TRP A 549 -26.38 -28.28 1.38
CA TRP A 549 -27.18 -28.76 0.25
C TRP A 549 -27.49 -30.26 0.39
N ASP A 550 -26.48 -31.08 0.72
CA ASP A 550 -26.65 -32.53 0.88
C ASP A 550 -27.60 -32.89 2.04
N LYS A 551 -27.58 -32.09 3.11
CA LYS A 551 -28.55 -32.19 4.23
C LYS A 551 -29.97 -31.79 3.82
N SER A 552 -30.12 -30.83 2.91
CA SER A 552 -31.44 -30.40 2.42
C SER A 552 -32.05 -31.40 1.43
N THR A 553 -31.23 -32.10 0.64
CA THR A 553 -31.66 -33.15 -0.27
C THR A 553 -31.92 -34.49 0.41
N THR A 554 -31.29 -34.78 1.55
CA THR A 554 -31.57 -35.99 2.36
C THR A 554 -32.75 -35.86 3.31
N SER A 555 -33.29 -34.65 3.48
CA SER A 555 -34.48 -34.38 4.30
C SER A 555 -35.77 -34.19 3.49
N CYS A 556 -35.76 -34.50 2.19
CA CYS A 556 -36.94 -34.58 1.32
C CYS A 556 -37.35 -36.03 1.07
#